data_AF-A0A2E8YVQ6-F1
#
_entry.id   AF-A0A2E8YVQ6-F1
#
_cell.length_a   1.000
_cell.length_b   1.000
_cell.length_c   1.000
_cell.angle_alpha   90.00
_cell.angle_beta   90.00
_cell.angle_gamma   90.00
#
_symmetry.space_group_name_H-M   'P 1'
#
loop_
_entity.id
_entity.type
_entity.pdbx_description
1 polymer ?
#
loop_
_entity_poly.entity_id
_entity_poly.type
_entity_poly.pdbx_seq_one_letter_code
_entity_poly.pdbx_strand_id
1 'polypeptide(L)'
;MLRSIPNKLLGVIAMFSAILIILVLPITDLSRNRGIQFRPLSKIAFYIFVANFLILMQLGAKHVESPFIEFGQISTVLYFSHFVVIVPFVTLIENTLIELNYNTAR
;
A
#
# COMPACT_ATOMS: atom_id res chain seq x y z
N MET A 1 -3.69 -10.18 -9.43
CA MET A 1 -4.13 -10.82 -8.17
C MET A 1 -4.65 -12.23 -8.39
N LEU A 2 -5.85 -12.46 -8.94
CA LEU A 2 -6.41 -13.83 -9.11
C LEU A 2 -5.50 -14.77 -9.93
N ARG A 3 -4.94 -14.27 -11.04
CA ARG A 3 -4.07 -15.03 -11.95
C ARG A 3 -2.61 -15.11 -11.49
N SER A 4 -2.26 -14.36 -10.46
CA SER A 4 -0.87 -14.24 -9.98
C SER A 4 -0.54 -15.32 -8.94
N ILE A 5 -1.54 -15.99 -8.34
CA ILE A 5 -1.34 -17.01 -7.32
C ILE A 5 -1.65 -18.39 -7.91
N PRO A 6 -0.72 -19.36 -7.85
CA PRO A 6 -0.90 -20.68 -8.48
C PRO A 6 -1.99 -21.56 -7.82
N ASN A 7 -2.56 -21.11 -6.69
CA ASN A 7 -3.61 -21.81 -5.95
C ASN A 7 -4.96 -21.09 -6.11
N LYS A 8 -5.98 -21.83 -6.58
CA LYS A 8 -7.34 -21.32 -6.80
C LYS A 8 -7.98 -20.72 -5.54
N LEU A 9 -7.75 -21.30 -4.36
CA LEU A 9 -8.32 -20.82 -3.10
C LEU A 9 -7.67 -19.50 -2.66
N LEU A 10 -6.34 -19.44 -2.67
CA LEU A 10 -5.59 -18.25 -2.27
C LEU A 10 -5.85 -17.06 -3.22
N GLY A 11 -6.03 -17.33 -4.51
CA GLY A 11 -6.42 -16.30 -5.48
C GLY A 11 -7.76 -15.63 -5.16
N VAL A 12 -8.76 -16.41 -4.74
CA VAL A 12 -10.08 -15.89 -4.34
C VAL A 12 -9.97 -15.12 -3.03
N ILE A 13 -9.26 -15.67 -2.03
CA ILE A 13 -9.02 -14.97 -0.76
C ILE A 13 -8.33 -13.63 -0.98
N ALA A 14 -7.32 -13.59 -1.86
CA ALA A 14 -6.60 -12.35 -2.21
C ALA A 14 -7.51 -11.31 -2.89
N MET A 15 -8.51 -11.72 -3.66
CA MET A 15 -9.47 -10.77 -4.25
C MET A 15 -10.39 -10.15 -3.20
N PHE A 16 -10.95 -10.98 -2.31
CA PHE A 16 -11.80 -10.47 -1.23
C PHE A 16 -11.01 -9.60 -0.25
N SER A 17 -9.80 -10.01 0.11
CA SER A 17 -8.94 -9.23 0.99
C SER A 17 -8.51 -7.90 0.38
N ALA A 18 -8.35 -7.80 -0.94
CA ALA A 18 -8.05 -6.54 -1.62
C ALA A 18 -9.15 -5.49 -1.48
N ILE A 19 -10.41 -5.90 -1.33
CA ILE A 19 -11.53 -4.98 -1.05
C ILE A 19 -11.58 -4.66 0.44
N LEU A 20 -11.45 -5.69 1.29
CA LEU A 20 -11.52 -5.54 2.74
C LEU A 20 -10.36 -4.71 3.33
N ILE A 21 -9.20 -4.67 2.66
CA ILE A 21 -8.03 -3.89 3.12
C ILE A 21 -8.33 -2.39 3.25
N ILE A 22 -9.33 -1.87 2.52
CA ILE A 22 -9.75 -0.46 2.63
C ILE A 22 -10.33 -0.18 4.02
N LEU A 23 -10.98 -1.16 4.64
CA LEU A 23 -11.52 -1.03 6.01
C LEU A 23 -10.41 -1.02 7.07
N VAL A 24 -9.20 -1.46 6.73
CA VAL A 24 -8.05 -1.46 7.63
C VAL A 24 -7.39 -0.07 7.70
N LEU A 25 -7.59 0.79 6.69
CA LEU A 25 -6.99 2.12 6.61
C LEU A 25 -7.20 2.99 7.88
N PRO A 26 -8.42 3.10 8.46
CA PRO A 26 -8.64 3.92 9.65
C PRO A 26 -7.90 3.40 10.89
N ILE A 27 -7.53 2.13 10.91
CA ILE A 27 -6.83 1.48 12.02
C ILE A 27 -5.31 1.64 11.86
N THR A 28 -4.81 1.56 10.63
CA THR A 28 -3.37 1.64 10.32
C THR A 28 -2.82 3.06 10.26
N ASP A 29 -3.66 4.06 10.01
CA ASP A 29 -3.25 5.46 10.08
C ASP A 29 -3.24 5.92 11.55
N LEU A 30 -2.07 5.81 12.19
CA LEU A 30 -1.82 6.29 13.56
C LEU A 30 -1.44 7.77 13.60
N SER A 31 -1.85 8.56 12.60
CA SER A 31 -1.34 9.91 12.46
C SER A 31 -2.02 10.88 13.42
N ARG A 32 -1.22 11.77 14.02
CA ARG A 32 -1.73 12.76 14.97
C ARG A 32 -2.45 13.92 14.27
N ASN A 33 -2.11 14.18 13.01
CA ASN A 33 -2.68 15.25 12.19
C ASN A 33 -3.53 14.64 11.07
N ARG A 34 -4.81 15.02 11.01
CA ARG A 34 -5.72 14.53 9.96
C ARG A 34 -5.39 15.14 8.61
N GLY A 35 -5.10 14.30 7.63
CA GLY A 35 -4.95 14.65 6.21
C GLY A 35 -3.52 14.60 5.67
N ILE A 36 -3.40 14.23 4.39
CA ILE A 36 -2.12 14.08 3.67
C ILE A 36 -1.47 15.43 3.30
N GLN A 37 -2.20 16.55 3.38
CA GLN A 37 -1.73 17.85 2.89
C GLN A 37 -0.47 18.35 3.61
N PHE A 38 -0.33 18.04 4.90
CA PHE A 38 0.82 18.44 5.73
C PHE A 38 1.79 17.28 6.02
N ARG A 39 1.67 16.17 5.27
CA ARG A 39 2.40 14.92 5.48
C ARG A 39 3.15 14.51 4.20
N PRO A 40 4.33 15.09 3.93
CA PRO A 40 5.02 14.92 2.65
C PRO A 40 5.47 13.47 2.38
N LEU A 41 5.86 12.71 3.41
CA LEU A 41 6.27 11.31 3.23
C LEU A 41 5.05 10.42 2.94
N SER A 42 3.94 10.66 3.62
CA SER A 42 2.68 9.94 3.34
C SER A 42 2.14 10.24 1.95
N LYS A 43 2.31 11.49 1.47
CA LYS A 43 1.96 11.87 0.10
C LYS A 43 2.75 11.08 -0.94
N ILE A 44 4.07 10.93 -0.74
CA ILE A 44 4.93 10.14 -1.64
C ILE A 44 4.51 8.66 -1.62
N ALA A 45 4.32 8.07 -0.44
CA ALA A 45 3.88 6.68 -0.31
C ALA A 45 2.54 6.42 -1.03
N PHE A 46 1.59 7.36 -0.92
CA PHE A 46 0.32 7.28 -1.62
C PHE A 46 0.48 7.29 -3.15
N TYR A 47 1.33 8.15 -3.71
CA TYR A 47 1.56 8.15 -5.17
C TYR A 47 2.26 6.87 -5.66
N ILE A 48 3.18 6.31 -4.87
CA ILE A 48 3.79 5.01 -5.16
C ILE A 48 2.71 3.91 -5.20
N PHE A 49 1.79 3.93 -4.24
CA PHE A 49 0.65 3.01 -4.22
C PHE A 49 -0.26 3.17 -5.45
N VAL A 50 -0.59 4.40 -5.84
CA VAL A 50 -1.39 4.67 -7.04
C VAL A 50 -0.69 4.15 -8.30
N ALA A 51 0.63 4.38 -8.42
CA ALA A 51 1.41 3.85 -9.54
C ALA A 51 1.39 2.31 -9.55
N ASN A 52 1.57 1.66 -8.40
CA ASN A 52 1.47 0.20 -8.28
C ASN A 52 0.08 -0.34 -8.67
N PHE A 53 -0.98 0.36 -8.28
CA PHE A 53 -2.35 0.00 -8.65
C PHE A 53 -2.59 0.08 -10.16
N LEU A 54 -2.07 1.13 -10.83
CA LEU A 54 -2.14 1.26 -12.29
C LEU A 54 -1.36 0.14 -13.00
N ILE A 55 -0.20 -0.25 -12.46
CA ILE A 55 0.58 -1.39 -12.96
C ILE A 55 -0.24 -2.68 -12.82
N LEU A 56 -0.83 -2.94 -11.65
CA LEU A 56 -1.68 -4.11 -11.42
C LEU A 56 -2.89 -4.17 -12.37
N MET A 57 -3.52 -3.03 -12.63
CA MET A 57 -4.62 -2.92 -13.59
C MET A 57 -4.17 -3.32 -14.99
N GLN A 58 -3.02 -2.81 -15.44
CA GLN A 58 -2.47 -3.13 -16.75
C GLN A 58 -2.06 -4.60 -16.87
N LEU A 59 -1.45 -5.17 -15.82
CA LEU A 59 -1.08 -6.59 -15.78
C LEU A 59 -2.30 -7.50 -15.76
N GLY A 60 -3.42 -7.06 -15.20
CA GLY A 60 -4.68 -7.79 -15.23
C GLY A 60 -5.26 -7.99 -16.63
N ALA A 61 -4.99 -7.05 -17.55
CA ALA A 61 -5.45 -7.09 -18.93
C ALA A 61 -4.52 -7.87 -19.89
N LYS A 62 -3.28 -8.19 -19.47
CA LYS A 62 -2.30 -8.91 -20.29
C LYS A 62 -2.52 -10.43 -20.24
N HIS A 63 -1.98 -11.12 -21.24
CA HIS A 63 -1.97 -12.58 -21.28
C HIS A 63 -1.06 -13.15 -20.18
N VAL A 64 -1.37 -14.34 -19.68
CA VAL A 64 -0.66 -14.97 -18.56
C VAL A 64 0.60 -15.64 -19.07
N GLU A 65 1.63 -14.83 -19.34
CA GLU A 65 2.92 -15.27 -19.84
C GLU A 65 4.04 -14.82 -18.89
N SER A 66 5.12 -15.60 -18.83
CA SER A 66 6.36 -15.12 -18.20
C SER A 66 6.95 -14.01 -19.07
N PRO A 67 7.35 -12.85 -18.51
CA PRO A 67 7.62 -12.56 -17.09
C PRO A 67 6.48 -11.84 -16.32
N PHE A 68 5.33 -11.60 -16.95
CA PHE A 68 4.24 -10.78 -16.36
C PHE A 68 3.61 -11.42 -15.11
N ILE A 69 3.70 -12.73 -14.96
CA ILE A 69 3.24 -13.46 -13.77
C ILE A 69 4.05 -13.03 -12.53
N GLU A 70 5.38 -12.99 -12.64
CA GLU A 70 6.28 -12.63 -11.54
C GLU A 70 6.11 -11.17 -11.15
N PHE A 71 6.03 -10.26 -12.13
CA PHE A 71 5.71 -8.85 -11.87
C PHE A 71 4.35 -8.67 -11.20
N GLY A 72 3.36 -9.49 -11.58
CA GLY A 72 2.04 -9.49 -10.96
C GLY A 72 2.06 -9.96 -9.51
N GLN A 73 2.89 -10.96 -9.19
CA GLN A 73 3.12 -11.44 -7.83
C GLN A 73 3.78 -10.38 -6.96
N ILE A 74 4.89 -9.80 -7.43
CA ILE A 74 5.61 -8.74 -6.73
C ILE A 74 4.69 -7.54 -6.48
N SER A 75 3.92 -7.13 -7.50
CA SER A 75 2.99 -6.01 -7.37
C SER A 75 1.85 -6.31 -6.38
N THR A 76 1.35 -7.56 -6.36
CA THR A 76 0.32 -7.97 -5.40
C THR A 76 0.85 -7.94 -3.96
N VAL A 77 2.09 -8.38 -3.73
CA VAL A 77 2.75 -8.30 -2.41
C VAL A 77 2.94 -6.84 -2.01
N LEU A 78 3.42 -5.99 -2.93
CA LEU A 78 3.58 -4.56 -2.68
C LEU A 78 2.25 -3.88 -2.31
N TYR A 79 1.15 -4.26 -2.97
CA TYR A 79 -0.19 -3.73 -2.66
C TYR A 79 -0.59 -4.02 -1.21
N PHE A 80 -0.48 -5.27 -0.74
CA PHE A 80 -0.85 -5.62 0.65
C PHE A 80 0.13 -5.02 1.67
N SER A 81 1.43 -5.07 1.37
CA SER A 81 2.47 -4.48 2.22
C SER A 81 2.31 -2.98 2.40
N HIS A 82 1.75 -2.26 1.41
CA HIS A 82 1.48 -0.85 1.53
C HIS A 82 0.58 -0.53 2.73
N PHE A 83 -0.56 -1.22 2.83
CA PHE A 83 -1.53 -0.97 3.91
C PHE A 83 -1.04 -1.45 5.28
N VAL A 84 -0.42 -2.63 5.34
CA VAL A 84 -0.05 -3.27 6.61
C VAL A 84 1.27 -2.75 7.18
N VAL A 85 2.24 -2.42 6.32
CA VAL A 85 3.62 -2.10 6.73
C VAL A 85 3.99 -0.66 6.41
N ILE A 86 3.81 -0.22 5.16
CA ILE A 86 4.31 1.08 4.71
C ILE A 86 3.54 2.22 5.39
N VAL A 87 2.20 2.16 5.43
CA VAL A 87 1.35 3.18 6.06
C VAL A 87 1.70 3.41 7.54
N PRO A 88 1.73 2.40 8.42
CA PRO A 88 2.06 2.64 9.83
C PRO A 88 3.51 3.08 10.02
N PHE A 89 4.45 2.56 9.22
CA PHE A 89 5.86 2.93 9.31
C PHE A 89 6.12 4.40 8.92
N VAL A 90 5.57 4.83 7.78
CA VAL A 90 5.68 6.22 7.32
C VAL A 90 5.00 7.17 8.31
N THR A 91 3.85 6.76 8.85
CA THR A 91 3.12 7.54 9.84
C THR A 91 3.89 7.72 11.15
N LEU A 92 4.56 6.65 11.62
CA LEU A 92 5.40 6.73 12.81
C LEU A 92 6.58 7.69 12.61
N ILE A 93 7.27 7.58 11.46
CA ILE A 93 8.40 8.47 11.14
C ILE A 93 7.94 9.93 11.09
N GLU A 94 6.85 10.22 10.39
CA GLU A 94 6.33 11.59 10.31
C GLU A 94 5.93 12.14 11.67
N ASN A 95 5.27 11.33 12.51
CA ASN A 95 4.90 11.74 13.87
C ASN A 95 6.15 12.11 14.70
N THR A 96 7.20 11.28 14.65
CA THR A 96 8.47 11.56 15.35
C THR A 96 9.16 12.82 14.83
N LEU A 97 9.19 13.04 13.52
CA LEU A 97 9.77 14.24 12.91
C LEU A 97 9.02 15.51 13.35
N ILE A 98 7.69 15.45 13.41
CA ILE A 98 6.86 16.57 13.88
C ILE A 98 7.14 16.87 15.35
N GLU A 99 7.27 15.84 16.19
CA GLU A 99 7.55 16.00 17.62
C GLU A 99 8.94 16.61 17.88
N LEU A 100 9.97 16.16 17.16
CA LEU A 100 11.32 16.73 17.26
C LEU A 100 11.34 18.22 16.86
N ASN A 101 10.61 18.58 15.81
CA ASN A 101 10.51 19.97 15.39
C ASN A 101 9.82 20.85 16.45
N TYR A 102 8.78 20.33 17.11
CA TYR A 102 8.11 21.03 18.20
C TYR A 102 9.02 21.24 19.42
N ASN A 103 9.78 20.21 19.82
CA ASN A 103 10.70 20.30 20.97
C ASN A 103 11.89 21.23 20.73
N THR A 104 12.33 21.39 19.49
CA THR A 104 13.41 22.33 19.11
C THR A 104 12.94 23.79 19.10
N ALA A 105 11.63 24.02 18.96
CA ALA A 105 11.04 25.36 18.91
C ALA A 105 10.61 25.91 20.28
N ARG A 106 10.80 25.15 21.36
CA ARG A 106 10.67 25.59 22.76
C ARG A 106 12.03 25.92 23.34
#